data_AF-A0A0P9YXY1-F1
#
_entry.id   AF-A0A0P9YXY1-F1
#
_cell.length_a   1.000
_cell.length_b   1.000
_cell.length_c   1.000
_cell.angle_alpha   90.00
_cell.angle_beta   90.00
_cell.angle_gamma   90.00
#
_symmetry.space_group_name_H-M   'P 1'
#
loop_
_entity.id
_entity.type
_entity.pdbx_description
1 polymer ?
#
loop_
_entity_poly.entity_id
_entity_poly.type
_entity_poly.pdbx_seq_one_letter_code
_entity_poly.pdbx_strand_id
1 'polypeptide(L)'
;MLIKKEFPLENSHGAGGSIDILAKDKLGHYVVIEIKRSDQVARAALLRSTKGIRRENIRTILLSTTWHELRVPFQEYCRVCEVPSEGFLITADANGRVSNVEPIVPSISSKPLCISRQQSIFFFTDLKNRDLALPGVIQAAQKSSLEDFIVFLVDYAGNNDRVIYRHGLYFGFSSPLNEAEPAQLAEIKKSESWNDDLDDLDENFLCALMDNIDVRSDSCEIGYPEKIAAMLEAGWLISVAERTGRYAENRDLVSDEILLNEFKKVEGGANHYFVHTSSPKYKLSWDKFKEDAARVLLGNAAWSLIFEKLLADM
;
A
#
# COMPACT_ATOMS: atom_id res chain seq x y z
N MET A 1 -3.67 -7.01 37.84
CA MET A 1 -3.16 -6.36 39.07
C MET A 1 -2.62 -4.99 38.71
N LEU A 2 -3.11 -3.92 39.34
CA LEU A 2 -2.58 -2.57 39.16
C LEU A 2 -1.16 -2.50 39.74
N ILE A 3 -0.20 -1.97 38.96
CA ILE A 3 1.16 -1.71 39.45
C ILE A 3 1.23 -0.27 39.94
N LYS A 4 0.91 0.70 39.08
CA LYS A 4 0.98 2.13 39.42
C LYS A 4 0.15 2.98 38.44
N LYS A 5 -0.35 4.11 38.91
CA LYS A 5 -0.88 5.21 38.08
C LYS A 5 0.19 6.28 37.93
N GLU A 6 0.25 6.94 36.78
CA GLU A 6 1.32 7.89 36.43
C GLU A 6 2.70 7.26 36.66
N PHE A 7 2.94 6.11 36.04
CA PHE A 7 4.20 5.38 36.18
C PHE A 7 5.31 6.15 35.45
N PRO A 8 6.31 6.70 36.15
CA PRO A 8 7.34 7.50 35.52
C PRO A 8 8.27 6.61 34.70
N LEU A 9 8.57 7.07 33.49
CA LEU A 9 9.60 6.52 32.63
C LEU A 9 10.77 7.48 32.61
N GLU A 10 11.88 7.05 33.22
CA GLU A 10 13.14 7.79 33.20
C GLU A 10 13.75 7.67 31.79
N ASN A 11 13.99 8.80 31.15
CA ASN A 11 14.71 8.86 29.87
C ASN A 11 16.02 9.62 30.08
N SER A 12 17.15 8.98 29.86
CA SER A 12 18.47 9.60 29.98
C SER A 12 18.84 10.49 28.78
N HIS A 13 18.04 10.48 27.70
CA HIS A 13 18.35 11.16 26.43
C HIS A 13 17.26 12.17 25.97
N GLY A 14 16.31 12.57 26.83
CA GLY A 14 15.26 13.52 26.44
C GLY A 14 14.19 13.78 27.50
N ALA A 15 13.06 14.39 27.09
CA ALA A 15 11.94 14.67 27.98
C ALA A 15 11.41 13.37 28.62
N GLY A 16 11.38 13.33 29.95
CA GLY A 16 10.75 12.24 30.71
C GLY A 16 9.25 12.16 30.41
N GLY A 17 8.68 10.97 30.54
CA GLY A 17 7.25 10.72 30.34
C GLY A 17 6.66 9.85 31.45
N SER A 18 5.33 9.76 31.53
CA SER A 18 4.62 8.82 32.38
C SER A 18 3.71 7.93 31.54
N ILE A 19 3.53 6.68 31.98
CA ILE A 19 2.41 5.82 31.55
C ILE A 19 1.24 6.14 32.47
N ASP A 20 0.05 6.40 31.92
CA ASP A 20 -1.10 6.82 32.73
C ASP A 20 -1.46 5.71 33.74
N ILE A 21 -1.53 4.46 33.29
CA ILE A 21 -1.74 3.29 34.16
C ILE A 21 -0.88 2.12 33.68
N LEU A 22 -0.02 1.62 34.57
CA LEU A 22 0.72 0.37 34.36
C LEU A 22 0.12 -0.74 35.23
N ALA A 23 -0.16 -1.88 34.61
CA ALA A 23 -0.72 -3.05 35.28
C ALA A 23 -0.06 -4.35 34.78
N LYS A 24 -0.42 -5.46 35.42
CA LYS A 24 -0.09 -6.82 34.99
C LYS A 24 -1.36 -7.62 34.77
N ASP A 25 -1.49 -8.34 33.67
CA ASP A 25 -2.63 -9.22 33.44
C ASP A 25 -2.53 -10.53 34.25
N LYS A 26 -3.47 -11.46 34.03
CA LYS A 26 -3.51 -12.76 34.73
C LYS A 26 -2.40 -13.72 34.25
N LEU A 27 -1.85 -13.51 33.06
CA LEU A 27 -0.79 -14.33 32.46
C LEU A 27 0.61 -13.78 32.78
N GLY A 28 0.68 -12.59 33.39
CA GLY A 28 1.93 -11.96 33.78
C GLY A 28 2.47 -10.98 32.75
N HIS A 29 1.72 -10.63 31.71
CA HIS A 29 2.12 -9.59 30.77
C HIS A 29 1.89 -8.20 31.38
N TYR A 30 2.79 -7.28 31.06
CA TYR A 30 2.62 -5.87 31.37
C TYR A 30 1.56 -5.26 30.47
N VAL A 31 0.59 -4.59 31.08
CA VAL A 31 -0.48 -3.88 30.40
C VAL A 31 -0.25 -2.39 30.58
N VAL A 32 0.11 -1.75 29.47
CA VAL A 32 0.28 -0.29 29.38
C VAL A 32 -1.07 0.29 28.96
N ILE A 33 -1.73 1.02 29.83
CA ILE A 33 -3.04 1.61 29.55
C ILE A 33 -2.83 3.12 29.45
N GLU A 34 -3.14 3.68 28.29
CA GLU A 34 -3.09 5.12 28.05
C GLU A 34 -4.50 5.66 27.83
N ILE A 35 -4.79 6.77 28.48
CA ILE A 35 -6.05 7.49 28.39
C ILE A 35 -5.77 8.72 27.52
N LYS A 36 -6.06 8.62 26.22
CA LYS A 36 -5.54 9.63 25.28
C LYS A 36 -6.05 11.04 25.57
N ARG A 37 -5.06 11.94 25.71
CA ARG A 37 -4.88 13.09 24.81
C ARG A 37 -3.63 13.02 23.91
N SER A 38 -2.69 12.07 24.05
CA SER A 38 -1.53 11.95 23.11
C SER A 38 -0.79 10.58 23.11
N ASP A 39 0.36 10.52 22.41
CA ASP A 39 1.00 9.40 21.69
C ASP A 39 1.37 8.13 22.50
N GLN A 40 0.84 6.97 22.09
CA GLN A 40 0.97 5.69 22.82
C GLN A 40 2.24 4.90 22.47
N VAL A 41 2.73 5.06 21.24
CA VAL A 41 3.81 4.26 20.65
C VAL A 41 5.11 4.43 21.44
N ALA A 42 5.41 5.67 21.84
CA ALA A 42 6.63 6.02 22.52
C ALA A 42 6.76 5.33 23.90
N ARG A 43 5.65 5.11 24.62
CA ARG A 43 5.68 4.69 26.03
C ARG A 43 5.97 3.19 26.19
N ALA A 44 5.39 2.35 25.33
CA ALA A 44 5.69 0.91 25.31
C ALA A 44 7.15 0.64 24.90
N ALA A 45 7.66 1.35 23.89
CA ALA A 45 9.06 1.26 23.47
C ALA A 45 10.04 1.74 24.55
N LEU A 46 9.68 2.79 25.29
CA LEU A 46 10.48 3.31 26.39
C LEU A 46 10.48 2.36 27.60
N LEU A 47 9.36 1.72 27.93
CA LEU A 47 9.31 0.70 28.98
C LEU A 47 10.22 -0.50 28.65
N ARG A 48 10.23 -0.94 27.39
CA ARG A 48 11.14 -1.99 26.90
C ARG A 48 12.61 -1.59 27.06
N SER A 49 12.99 -0.42 26.53
CA SER A 49 14.40 0.02 26.52
C SER A 49 14.94 0.33 27.91
N THR A 50 14.13 0.93 28.78
CA THR A 50 14.57 1.36 30.13
C THR A 50 14.49 0.24 31.18
N LYS A 51 13.54 -0.70 31.04
CA LYS A 51 13.32 -1.79 32.01
C LYS A 51 13.62 -3.19 31.48
N GLY A 52 14.08 -3.32 30.22
CA GLY A 52 14.49 -4.59 29.63
C GLY A 52 13.35 -5.59 29.40
N ILE A 53 12.10 -5.13 29.33
CA ILE A 53 10.92 -6.00 29.17
C ILE A 53 10.76 -6.38 27.70
N ARG A 54 10.69 -7.68 27.42
CA ARG A 54 10.51 -8.20 26.05
C ARG A 54 9.13 -7.86 25.49
N ARG A 55 9.03 -7.66 24.17
CA ARG A 55 7.80 -7.19 23.49
C ARG A 55 6.63 -8.15 23.65
N GLU A 56 6.88 -9.46 23.63
CA GLU A 56 5.88 -10.50 23.81
C GLU A 56 5.23 -10.49 25.20
N ASN A 57 5.87 -9.82 26.16
CA ASN A 57 5.37 -9.66 27.52
C ASN A 57 4.66 -8.32 27.75
N ILE A 58 4.40 -7.55 26.69
CA ILE A 58 3.76 -6.24 26.76
C ILE A 58 2.53 -6.23 25.87
N ARG A 59 1.45 -5.64 26.37
CA ARG A 59 0.29 -5.23 25.57
C ARG A 59 -0.13 -3.82 25.92
N THR A 60 -0.70 -3.12 24.95
CA THR A 60 -1.16 -1.73 25.10
C THR A 60 -2.66 -1.62 24.98
N ILE A 61 -3.26 -0.75 25.78
CA ILE A 61 -4.68 -0.43 25.74
C ILE A 61 -4.84 1.08 25.57
N LEU A 62 -5.59 1.49 24.54
CA LEU A 62 -6.03 2.86 24.32
C LEU A 62 -7.44 3.05 24.87
N LEU A 63 -7.61 3.97 25.82
CA LEU A 63 -8.91 4.41 26.30
C LEU A 63 -9.17 5.84 25.83
N SER A 64 -10.37 6.10 25.32
CA SER A 64 -10.81 7.47 25.01
C SER A 64 -12.33 7.59 25.12
N THR A 65 -12.83 8.76 25.50
CA THR A 65 -14.26 9.11 25.44
C THR A 65 -14.70 9.55 24.04
N THR A 66 -13.75 9.83 23.14
CA THR A 66 -14.00 10.20 21.75
C THR A 66 -13.02 9.52 20.81
N TRP A 67 -13.53 9.02 19.68
CA TRP A 67 -12.73 8.26 18.71
C TRP A 67 -12.69 8.86 17.31
N HIS A 68 -13.36 10.01 17.10
CA HIS A 68 -13.48 10.61 15.77
C HIS A 68 -12.11 10.85 15.10
N GLU A 69 -11.15 11.40 15.85
CA GLU A 69 -9.78 11.67 15.36
C GLU A 69 -8.77 10.56 15.71
N LEU A 70 -9.17 9.57 16.52
CA LEU A 70 -8.28 8.51 16.99
C LEU A 70 -8.41 7.23 16.20
N ARG A 71 -9.56 6.99 15.54
CA ARG A 71 -9.85 5.72 14.89
C ARG A 71 -8.83 5.39 13.79
N VAL A 72 -8.63 6.29 12.82
CA VAL A 72 -7.70 6.05 11.71
C VAL A 72 -6.25 5.96 12.20
N PRO A 73 -5.71 6.90 13.00
CA PRO A 73 -4.33 6.80 13.48
C PRO A 73 -4.08 5.57 14.35
N PHE A 74 -5.03 5.18 15.21
CA PHE A 74 -4.92 3.98 16.03
C PHE A 74 -4.89 2.71 15.18
N GLN A 75 -5.67 2.67 14.11
CA GLN A 75 -5.68 1.55 13.19
C GLN A 75 -4.38 1.42 12.40
N GLU A 76 -3.86 2.51 11.84
CA GLU A 76 -2.54 2.51 11.19
C GLU A 76 -1.44 2.10 12.18
N TYR A 77 -1.53 2.56 13.43
CA TYR A 77 -0.63 2.11 14.50
C TYR A 77 -0.71 0.60 14.71
N CYS A 78 -1.91 0.01 14.82
CA CYS A 78 -2.08 -1.43 15.01
C CYS A 78 -1.47 -2.27 13.86
N ARG A 79 -1.35 -1.73 12.64
CA ARG A 79 -0.70 -2.44 11.51
C ARG A 79 0.81 -2.58 11.69
N VAL A 80 1.44 -1.56 12.26
CA VAL A 80 2.92 -1.49 12.37
C VAL A 80 3.43 -1.77 13.78
N CYS A 81 2.53 -1.84 14.76
CA CYS A 81 2.91 -1.99 16.16
C CYS A 81 3.48 -3.39 16.44
N GLU A 82 4.61 -3.43 17.15
CA GLU A 82 5.28 -4.66 17.58
C GLU A 82 4.65 -5.30 18.84
N VAL A 83 3.69 -4.62 19.49
CA VAL A 83 3.01 -5.11 20.69
C VAL A 83 1.49 -5.19 20.45
N PRO A 84 0.82 -6.25 20.95
CA PRO A 84 -0.63 -6.35 20.88
C PRO A 84 -1.31 -5.09 21.45
N SER A 85 -2.14 -4.45 20.63
CA SER A 85 -2.76 -3.15 20.92
C SER A 85 -4.27 -3.24 20.78
N GLU A 86 -5.00 -2.80 21.80
CA GLU A 86 -6.47 -2.78 21.82
C GLU A 86 -6.99 -1.38 22.14
N GLY A 87 -8.12 -1.01 21.54
CA GLY A 87 -8.76 0.29 21.74
C GLY A 87 -10.15 0.14 22.33
N PHE A 88 -10.52 1.02 23.26
CA PHE A 88 -11.86 1.06 23.83
C PHE A 88 -12.41 2.50 23.91
N LEU A 89 -13.68 2.64 23.53
CA LEU A 89 -14.51 3.80 23.84
C LEU A 89 -15.00 3.66 25.27
N ILE A 90 -14.75 4.66 26.09
CA ILE A 90 -15.25 4.70 27.47
C ILE A 90 -16.30 5.79 27.61
N THR A 91 -17.39 5.48 28.30
CA THR A 91 -18.35 6.48 28.76
C THR A 91 -18.07 6.74 30.23
N ALA A 92 -17.87 8.00 30.60
CA ALA A 92 -17.68 8.41 31.99
C ALA A 92 -18.75 9.42 32.40
N ASP A 93 -19.19 9.35 33.65
CA ASP A 93 -20.07 10.36 34.23
C ASP A 93 -19.34 11.67 34.57
N ALA A 94 -20.06 12.68 35.04
CA ALA A 94 -19.49 13.98 35.41
C ALA A 94 -18.45 13.90 36.55
N ASN A 95 -18.42 12.80 37.30
CA ASN A 95 -17.45 12.55 38.37
C ASN A 95 -16.26 11.70 37.88
N GLY A 96 -16.17 11.42 36.57
CA GLY A 96 -15.10 10.62 35.97
C GLY A 96 -15.23 9.11 36.25
N ARG A 97 -16.39 8.63 36.72
CA ARG A 97 -16.63 7.19 36.85
C ARG A 97 -17.02 6.62 35.49
N VAL A 98 -16.24 5.64 35.04
CA VAL A 98 -16.53 4.90 33.82
C VAL A 98 -17.79 4.06 34.04
N SER A 99 -18.81 4.29 33.23
CA SER A 99 -20.09 3.59 33.23
C SER A 99 -20.20 2.56 32.10
N ASN A 100 -19.45 2.73 31.01
CA ASN A 100 -19.43 1.80 29.89
C ASN A 100 -18.04 1.74 29.24
N VAL A 101 -17.72 0.58 28.66
CA VAL A 101 -16.49 0.32 27.92
C VAL A 101 -16.84 -0.53 26.71
N GLU A 102 -16.61 0.01 25.51
CA GLU A 102 -16.89 -0.67 24.24
C GLU A 102 -15.60 -0.84 23.44
N PRO A 103 -15.30 -2.04 22.92
CA PRO A 103 -14.12 -2.24 22.08
C PRO A 103 -14.27 -1.51 20.75
N ILE A 104 -13.18 -0.90 20.30
CA ILE A 104 -13.08 -0.37 18.95
C ILE A 104 -12.53 -1.46 18.05
N VAL A 105 -13.36 -1.92 17.12
CA VAL A 105 -12.93 -2.77 16.02
C VAL A 105 -12.33 -1.86 14.95
N PRO A 106 -11.06 -2.04 14.56
CA PRO A 106 -10.49 -1.33 13.41
C PRO A 106 -11.32 -1.63 12.16
N SER A 107 -11.93 -0.61 11.57
CA SER A 107 -12.69 -0.75 10.32
C SER A 107 -11.71 -0.69 9.16
N ILE A 108 -11.57 -1.76 8.37
CA ILE A 108 -10.62 -1.92 7.25
C ILE A 108 -10.31 -0.55 6.58
N SER A 109 -9.14 0.01 6.90
CA SER A 109 -8.64 1.26 6.33
C SER A 109 -8.20 0.96 4.89
N SER A 110 -8.46 1.88 3.96
CA SER A 110 -8.00 1.75 2.57
C SER A 110 -6.50 1.45 2.56
N LYS A 111 -6.11 0.31 1.99
CA LYS A 111 -4.71 -0.11 1.87
C LYS A 111 -3.92 0.88 1.02
N PRO A 112 -2.60 1.03 1.16
CA PRO A 112 -1.82 1.85 0.24
C PRO A 112 -2.09 1.50 -1.23
N LEU A 113 -2.03 2.51 -2.11
CA LEU A 113 -2.07 2.25 -3.56
C LEU A 113 -0.88 1.37 -3.93
N CYS A 114 -1.15 0.26 -4.62
CA CYS A 114 -0.15 -0.69 -5.04
C CYS A 114 -0.31 -0.94 -6.53
N ILE A 115 0.40 -0.16 -7.35
CA ILE A 115 0.35 -0.29 -8.81
C ILE A 115 0.65 -1.73 -9.21
N SER A 116 -0.25 -2.35 -9.96
CA SER A 116 -0.07 -3.69 -10.50
C SER A 116 1.03 -3.69 -11.57
N ARG A 117 1.77 -4.80 -11.66
CA ARG A 117 2.68 -5.04 -12.78
C ARG A 117 1.92 -5.45 -14.04
N GLN A 118 0.73 -6.04 -13.86
CA GLN A 118 -0.14 -6.46 -14.94
C GLN A 118 -0.91 -5.24 -15.43
N GLN A 119 -0.70 -4.87 -16.68
CA GLN A 119 -1.28 -3.70 -17.32
C GLN A 119 -1.72 -4.11 -18.74
N SER A 120 -2.45 -3.27 -19.46
CA SER A 120 -2.90 -3.60 -20.82
C SER A 120 -2.81 -2.40 -21.74
N ILE A 121 -2.59 -2.66 -23.03
CA ILE A 121 -2.52 -1.63 -24.06
C ILE A 121 -3.49 -2.00 -25.18
N PHE A 122 -4.42 -1.09 -25.45
CA PHE A 122 -5.34 -1.16 -26.57
C PHE A 122 -4.84 -0.25 -27.68
N PHE A 123 -4.60 -0.82 -28.86
CA PHE A 123 -4.07 -0.10 -30.01
C PHE A 123 -5.14 0.13 -31.08
N PHE A 124 -5.03 1.29 -31.73
CA PHE A 124 -5.94 1.79 -32.73
C PHE A 124 -5.16 2.42 -33.89
N THR A 125 -5.66 2.18 -35.09
CA THR A 125 -5.21 2.83 -36.33
C THR A 125 -5.68 4.29 -36.36
N ASP A 126 -6.91 4.52 -35.92
CA ASP A 126 -7.56 5.83 -35.96
C ASP A 126 -7.68 6.48 -34.57
N LEU A 127 -7.23 7.73 -34.47
CA LEU A 127 -7.39 8.59 -33.28
C LEU A 127 -8.85 8.62 -32.79
N LYS A 128 -9.81 8.76 -33.72
CA LYS A 128 -11.24 8.82 -33.39
C LYS A 128 -11.74 7.54 -32.69
N ASN A 129 -11.25 6.37 -33.12
CA ASN A 129 -11.69 5.10 -32.52
C ASN A 129 -11.11 4.94 -31.11
N ARG A 130 -9.86 5.38 -30.89
CA ARG A 130 -9.23 5.46 -29.57
C ARG A 130 -10.02 6.36 -28.61
N ASP A 131 -10.48 7.51 -29.08
CA ASP A 131 -11.25 8.45 -28.24
C ASP A 131 -12.64 7.90 -27.91
N LEU A 132 -13.29 7.21 -28.86
CA LEU A 132 -14.57 6.52 -28.63
C LEU A 132 -14.44 5.31 -27.70
N ALA A 133 -13.27 4.70 -27.65
CA ALA A 133 -12.96 3.54 -26.82
C ALA A 133 -12.80 3.89 -25.32
N LEU A 134 -12.27 5.08 -25.01
CA LEU A 134 -11.92 5.48 -23.65
C LEU A 134 -13.07 5.32 -22.63
N PRO A 135 -14.30 5.79 -22.89
CA PRO A 135 -15.41 5.62 -21.95
C PRO A 135 -15.77 4.15 -21.68
N GLY A 136 -15.57 3.27 -22.66
CA GLY A 136 -15.88 1.84 -22.51
C GLY A 136 -14.87 1.12 -21.63
N VAL A 137 -13.57 1.48 -21.73
CA VAL A 137 -12.52 0.97 -20.82
C VAL A 137 -12.80 1.40 -19.38
N ILE A 138 -13.18 2.67 -19.17
CA ILE A 138 -13.52 3.21 -17.84
C ILE A 138 -14.75 2.47 -17.27
N GLN A 139 -15.80 2.28 -18.07
CA GLN A 139 -17.00 1.57 -17.64
C GLN A 139 -16.74 0.10 -17.31
N ALA A 140 -15.87 -0.58 -18.06
CA ALA A 140 -15.50 -1.97 -17.78
C ALA A 140 -14.79 -2.10 -16.42
N ALA A 141 -13.82 -1.22 -16.14
CA ALA A 141 -13.14 -1.19 -14.85
C ALA A 141 -14.11 -0.93 -13.69
N GLN A 142 -15.04 0.01 -13.85
CA GLN A 142 -16.07 0.30 -12.83
C GLN A 142 -17.03 -0.89 -12.61
N LYS A 143 -17.38 -1.64 -13.65
CA LYS A 143 -18.22 -2.85 -13.53
C LYS A 143 -17.52 -3.96 -12.74
N SER A 144 -16.21 -4.10 -12.88
CA SER A 144 -15.38 -5.02 -12.08
C SER A 144 -15.05 -4.48 -10.68
N SER A 145 -15.79 -3.46 -10.19
CA SER A 145 -15.58 -2.83 -8.88
C SER A 145 -14.16 -2.29 -8.64
N LEU A 146 -13.43 -1.97 -9.72
CA LEU A 146 -12.11 -1.40 -9.64
C LEU A 146 -12.22 0.13 -9.52
N GLU A 147 -11.82 0.67 -8.37
CA GLU A 147 -11.91 2.10 -8.10
C GLU A 147 -10.63 2.85 -8.49
N ASP A 148 -9.46 2.26 -8.19
CA ASP A 148 -8.16 2.91 -8.31
C ASP A 148 -7.43 2.49 -9.60
N PHE A 149 -7.67 3.22 -10.68
CA PHE A 149 -7.00 2.99 -11.95
C PHE A 149 -6.67 4.29 -12.70
N ILE A 150 -5.89 4.14 -13.76
CA ILE A 150 -5.49 5.20 -14.68
C ILE A 150 -5.61 4.70 -16.11
N VAL A 151 -5.97 5.62 -16.99
CA VAL A 151 -5.84 5.43 -18.44
C VAL A 151 -4.89 6.50 -18.95
N PHE A 152 -3.83 6.09 -19.64
CA PHE A 152 -2.97 7.00 -20.41
C PHE A 152 -3.35 6.95 -21.89
N LEU A 153 -3.29 8.10 -22.55
CA LEU A 153 -3.20 8.18 -24.00
C LEU A 153 -1.77 7.87 -24.41
N VAL A 154 -1.60 6.98 -25.39
CA VAL A 154 -0.29 6.68 -25.99
C VAL A 154 -0.34 6.93 -27.49
N ASP A 155 0.47 7.84 -27.98
CA ASP A 155 0.47 8.29 -29.37
C ASP A 155 1.86 8.21 -29.99
N TYR A 156 1.99 7.52 -31.12
CA TYR A 156 3.27 7.39 -31.80
C TYR A 156 3.63 8.68 -32.55
N ALA A 157 4.69 9.36 -32.12
CA ALA A 157 5.21 10.58 -32.73
C ALA A 157 6.56 10.38 -33.44
N GLY A 158 7.04 9.14 -33.54
CA GLY A 158 8.28 8.82 -34.24
C GLY A 158 8.12 8.69 -35.76
N ASN A 159 9.24 8.41 -36.43
CA ASN A 159 9.33 8.37 -37.90
C ASN A 159 9.32 6.95 -38.48
N ASN A 160 9.02 5.92 -37.68
CA ASN A 160 8.97 4.54 -38.17
C ASN A 160 7.62 4.23 -38.83
N ASP A 161 7.61 4.14 -40.16
CA ASP A 161 6.42 3.86 -40.95
C ASP A 161 5.86 2.43 -40.77
N ARG A 162 6.60 1.55 -40.07
CA ARG A 162 6.11 0.22 -39.69
C ARG A 162 5.13 0.25 -38.52
N VAL A 163 5.03 1.37 -37.80
CA VAL A 163 4.03 1.54 -36.73
C VAL A 163 2.68 1.87 -37.36
N ILE A 164 1.86 0.84 -37.52
CA ILE A 164 0.55 0.90 -38.17
C ILE A 164 -0.59 1.27 -37.21
N TYR A 165 -0.48 0.91 -35.94
CA TYR A 165 -1.38 1.36 -34.88
C TYR A 165 -0.69 2.48 -34.12
N ARG A 166 -1.06 3.73 -34.40
CA ARG A 166 -0.35 4.91 -33.89
C ARG A 166 -1.00 5.53 -32.67
N HIS A 167 -2.16 5.04 -32.27
CA HIS A 167 -2.94 5.56 -31.15
C HIS A 167 -3.26 4.43 -30.19
N GLY A 168 -3.28 4.72 -28.89
CA GLY A 168 -3.61 3.70 -27.90
C GLY A 168 -4.13 4.24 -26.59
N LEU A 169 -4.73 3.32 -25.84
CA LEU A 169 -5.09 3.49 -24.43
C LEU A 169 -4.24 2.52 -23.62
N TYR A 170 -3.45 3.06 -22.71
CA TYR A 170 -2.67 2.27 -21.77
C TYR A 170 -3.40 2.24 -20.43
N PHE A 171 -3.85 1.05 -20.04
CA PHE A 171 -4.61 0.82 -18.82
C PHE A 171 -3.69 0.30 -17.72
N GLY A 172 -3.65 1.01 -16.59
CA GLY A 172 -2.95 0.60 -15.38
C GLY A 172 -3.83 0.74 -14.15
N PHE A 173 -3.60 -0.09 -13.13
CA PHE A 173 -4.43 -0.10 -11.92
C PHE A 173 -3.62 -0.38 -10.66
N SER A 174 -4.19 -0.03 -9.50
CA SER A 174 -3.72 -0.56 -8.21
C SER A 174 -4.33 -1.92 -7.96
N SER A 175 -3.50 -2.91 -7.64
CA SER A 175 -3.95 -4.27 -7.31
C SER A 175 -4.93 -4.23 -6.12
N PRO A 176 -6.20 -4.65 -6.31
CA PRO A 176 -7.14 -4.81 -5.20
C PRO A 176 -6.80 -6.05 -4.35
N LEU A 177 -5.96 -6.93 -4.88
CA LEU A 177 -5.61 -8.24 -4.34
C LEU A 177 -4.37 -8.18 -3.46
N ASN A 178 -3.50 -7.19 -3.67
CA ASN A 178 -2.33 -6.99 -2.82
C ASN A 178 -2.76 -6.82 -1.35
N GLU A 179 -2.19 -7.64 -0.48
CA GLU A 179 -2.51 -7.69 0.96
C GLU A 179 -4.01 -7.94 1.25
N ALA A 180 -4.76 -8.57 0.35
CA ALA A 180 -6.17 -8.90 0.58
C ALA A 180 -6.33 -10.05 1.58
N GLU A 181 -7.22 -9.83 2.54
CA GLU A 181 -7.59 -10.86 3.50
C GLU A 181 -8.28 -12.01 2.77
N PRO A 182 -8.15 -13.26 3.24
CA PRO A 182 -8.72 -14.43 2.55
C PRO A 182 -10.21 -14.31 2.22
N ALA A 183 -10.99 -13.65 3.09
CA ALA A 183 -12.41 -13.41 2.86
C ALA A 183 -12.67 -12.43 1.70
N GLN A 184 -11.86 -11.36 1.60
CA GLN A 184 -11.95 -10.37 0.51
C GLN A 184 -11.53 -10.99 -0.82
N LEU A 185 -10.44 -11.76 -0.82
CA LEU A 185 -10.01 -12.52 -2.00
C LEU A 185 -11.10 -13.46 -2.48
N ALA A 186 -11.77 -14.18 -1.58
CA ALA A 186 -12.86 -15.09 -1.93
C ALA A 186 -14.09 -14.38 -2.51
N GLU A 187 -14.33 -13.11 -2.15
CA GLU A 187 -15.42 -12.31 -2.68
C GLU A 187 -15.11 -11.80 -4.10
N ILE A 188 -13.91 -11.25 -4.31
CA ILE A 188 -13.43 -10.84 -5.65
C ILE A 188 -13.36 -12.06 -6.59
N LYS A 189 -12.99 -13.24 -6.04
CA LYS A 189 -13.01 -14.50 -6.78
C LYS A 189 -14.39 -14.94 -7.27
N LYS A 190 -15.47 -14.49 -6.62
CA LYS A 190 -16.83 -14.83 -7.01
C LYS A 190 -17.43 -13.85 -8.02
N SER A 191 -16.94 -12.61 -8.07
CA SER A 191 -17.50 -11.57 -8.94
C SER A 191 -16.97 -11.63 -10.38
N GLU A 192 -15.76 -12.17 -10.58
CA GLU A 192 -15.08 -12.19 -11.87
C GLU A 192 -14.95 -13.61 -12.47
N SER A 193 -14.66 -13.71 -13.77
CA SER A 193 -14.39 -14.96 -14.48
C SER A 193 -12.96 -15.47 -14.23
N TRP A 194 -12.72 -16.07 -13.06
CA TRP A 194 -11.38 -16.54 -12.70
C TRP A 194 -10.93 -17.77 -13.50
N ASN A 195 -9.70 -17.73 -14.00
CA ASN A 195 -9.04 -18.88 -14.63
C ASN A 195 -8.11 -19.59 -13.62
N ASP A 196 -8.47 -20.79 -13.19
CA ASP A 196 -7.67 -21.56 -12.22
C ASP A 196 -6.26 -21.96 -12.73
N ASP A 197 -5.99 -21.82 -14.04
CA ASP A 197 -4.69 -22.12 -14.64
C ASP A 197 -3.69 -20.95 -14.58
N LEU A 198 -4.10 -19.76 -14.13
CA LEU A 198 -3.21 -18.59 -13.99
C LEU A 198 -2.72 -18.42 -12.55
N ASP A 199 -1.40 -18.49 -12.37
CA ASP A 199 -0.74 -18.35 -11.06
C ASP A 199 -0.70 -16.90 -10.54
N ASP A 200 -0.65 -15.90 -11.44
CA ASP A 200 -0.64 -14.48 -11.05
C ASP A 200 -2.08 -13.96 -10.89
N LEU A 201 -2.43 -13.60 -9.66
CA LEU A 201 -3.76 -13.13 -9.30
C LEU A 201 -4.14 -11.81 -9.99
N ASP A 202 -3.17 -10.91 -10.22
CA ASP A 202 -3.43 -9.65 -10.92
C ASP A 202 -3.63 -9.89 -12.42
N GLU A 203 -2.94 -10.88 -13.00
CA GLU A 203 -3.10 -11.26 -14.41
C GLU A 203 -4.49 -11.85 -14.63
N ASN A 204 -4.93 -12.71 -13.71
CA ASN A 204 -6.26 -13.30 -13.70
C ASN A 204 -7.36 -12.24 -13.62
N PHE A 205 -7.21 -11.30 -12.69
CA PHE A 205 -8.13 -10.17 -12.54
C PHE A 205 -8.18 -9.29 -13.80
N LEU A 206 -7.02 -8.97 -14.38
CA LEU A 206 -6.96 -8.19 -15.61
C LEU A 206 -7.63 -8.93 -16.78
N CYS A 207 -7.41 -10.23 -16.94
CA CYS A 207 -8.08 -11.04 -17.96
C CYS A 207 -9.61 -11.00 -17.80
N ALA A 208 -10.12 -11.18 -16.59
CA ALA A 208 -11.56 -11.12 -16.34
C ALA A 208 -12.14 -9.71 -16.56
N LEU A 209 -11.40 -8.66 -16.19
CA LEU A 209 -11.77 -7.28 -16.53
C LEU A 209 -11.82 -7.06 -18.05
N MET A 210 -10.89 -7.65 -18.80
CA MET A 210 -10.85 -7.55 -20.25
C MET A 210 -12.06 -8.20 -20.92
N ASP A 211 -12.67 -9.24 -20.34
CA ASP A 211 -13.95 -9.81 -20.80
C ASP A 211 -15.11 -8.78 -20.73
N ASN A 212 -15.02 -7.81 -19.81
CA ASN A 212 -16.01 -6.75 -19.64
C ASN A 212 -15.82 -5.55 -20.59
N ILE A 213 -14.71 -5.50 -21.32
CA ILE A 213 -14.42 -4.42 -22.26
C ILE A 213 -15.18 -4.66 -23.57
N ASP A 214 -16.35 -4.04 -23.68
CA ASP A 214 -17.15 -4.00 -24.92
C ASP A 214 -16.64 -2.91 -25.88
N VAL A 215 -15.33 -2.93 -26.15
CA VAL A 215 -14.66 -1.96 -27.02
C VAL A 215 -13.76 -2.68 -28.01
N ARG A 216 -14.04 -2.49 -29.30
CA ARG A 216 -13.24 -3.07 -30.37
C ARG A 216 -11.97 -2.27 -30.58
N SER A 217 -10.84 -2.79 -30.09
CA SER A 217 -9.49 -2.34 -30.48
C SER A 217 -9.03 -3.05 -31.76
N ASP A 218 -8.07 -2.46 -32.47
CA ASP A 218 -7.46 -3.08 -33.65
C ASP A 218 -6.40 -4.11 -33.26
N SER A 219 -5.76 -3.90 -32.11
CA SER A 219 -4.83 -4.83 -31.49
C SER A 219 -4.80 -4.60 -29.98
N CYS A 220 -4.45 -5.63 -29.23
CA CYS A 220 -4.27 -5.56 -27.79
C CYS A 220 -2.96 -6.24 -27.42
N GLU A 221 -2.20 -5.62 -26.52
CA GLU A 221 -0.96 -6.18 -26.01
C GLU A 221 -0.90 -6.11 -24.49
N ILE A 222 -0.19 -7.05 -23.89
CA ILE A 222 0.12 -7.02 -22.46
C ILE A 222 0.98 -5.77 -22.19
N GLY A 223 0.59 -5.02 -21.17
CA GLY A 223 1.33 -3.89 -20.61
C GLY A 223 2.10 -4.31 -19.37
N TYR A 224 3.22 -3.64 -19.13
CA TYR A 224 3.98 -3.76 -17.90
C TYR A 224 4.86 -2.50 -17.74
N PRO A 225 5.31 -2.17 -16.52
CA PRO A 225 5.99 -0.91 -16.23
C PRO A 225 7.17 -0.57 -17.16
N GLU A 226 8.00 -1.57 -17.49
CA GLU A 226 9.17 -1.40 -18.36
C GLU A 226 8.78 -1.10 -19.82
N LYS A 227 7.57 -1.50 -20.24
CA LYS A 227 7.05 -1.23 -21.58
C LYS A 227 6.75 0.25 -21.78
N ILE A 228 6.29 0.95 -20.75
CA ILE A 228 6.08 2.41 -20.80
C ILE A 228 7.42 3.11 -21.09
N ALA A 229 8.50 2.69 -20.43
CA ALA A 229 9.84 3.23 -20.68
C ALA A 229 10.30 2.96 -22.12
N ALA A 230 10.17 1.72 -22.59
CA ALA A 230 10.52 1.34 -23.96
C ALA A 230 9.70 2.10 -25.02
N MET A 231 8.41 2.37 -24.75
CA MET A 231 7.56 3.18 -25.63
C MET A 231 8.05 4.62 -25.72
N LEU A 232 8.38 5.25 -24.59
CA LEU A 232 8.93 6.62 -24.59
C LEU A 232 10.23 6.68 -25.41
N GLU A 233 11.15 5.73 -25.21
CA GLU A 233 12.40 5.64 -25.98
C GLU A 233 12.17 5.41 -27.48
N ALA A 234 11.12 4.66 -27.83
CA ALA A 234 10.74 4.40 -29.21
C ALA A 234 10.03 5.58 -29.90
N GLY A 235 9.80 6.69 -29.20
CA GLY A 235 9.16 7.90 -29.74
C GLY A 235 7.65 7.97 -29.56
N TRP A 236 7.10 7.25 -28.58
CA TRP A 236 5.71 7.42 -28.15
C TRP A 236 5.58 8.60 -27.18
N LEU A 237 4.50 9.35 -27.31
CA LEU A 237 4.06 10.36 -26.36
C LEU A 237 3.02 9.72 -25.44
N ILE A 238 3.14 9.97 -24.14
CA ILE A 238 2.27 9.39 -23.12
C ILE A 238 1.74 10.53 -22.25
N SER A 239 0.41 10.61 -22.11
CA SER A 239 -0.26 11.61 -21.25
C SER A 239 -1.42 10.98 -20.51
N VAL A 240 -1.75 11.51 -19.33
CA VAL A 240 -2.88 11.02 -18.54
C VAL A 240 -4.19 11.39 -19.21
N ALA A 241 -5.03 10.39 -19.50
CA ALA A 241 -6.38 10.57 -20.01
C ALA A 241 -7.38 10.69 -18.86
N GLU A 242 -7.32 9.75 -17.92
CA GLU A 242 -8.28 9.61 -16.83
C GLU A 242 -7.57 9.12 -15.57
N ARG A 243 -7.90 9.70 -14.41
CA ARG A 243 -7.52 9.20 -13.09
C ARG A 243 -8.78 8.88 -12.31
N THR A 244 -8.85 7.73 -11.65
CA THR A 244 -10.03 7.34 -10.86
C THR A 244 -9.67 7.00 -9.43
N GLY A 245 -10.68 6.98 -8.57
CA GLY A 245 -10.53 6.68 -7.14
C GLY A 245 -9.50 7.60 -6.50
N ARG A 246 -8.57 7.02 -5.75
CA ARG A 246 -7.58 7.78 -4.98
C ARG A 246 -6.51 8.42 -5.86
N TYR A 247 -6.33 7.97 -7.11
CA TYR A 247 -5.49 8.68 -8.08
C TYR A 247 -6.12 10.02 -8.53
N ALA A 248 -7.46 10.11 -8.51
CA ALA A 248 -8.16 11.37 -8.75
C ALA A 248 -8.05 12.29 -7.53
N GLU A 249 -8.21 11.72 -6.33
CA GLU A 249 -8.19 12.46 -5.05
C GLU A 249 -6.80 13.01 -4.71
N ASN A 250 -5.72 12.29 -5.02
CA ASN A 250 -4.35 12.70 -4.68
C ASN A 250 -3.70 13.66 -5.70
N ARG A 251 -4.48 14.27 -6.60
CA ARG A 251 -3.97 15.10 -7.70
C ARG A 251 -3.21 16.35 -7.23
N ASP A 252 -3.47 16.83 -6.02
CA ASP A 252 -2.74 17.91 -5.35
C ASP A 252 -1.36 17.48 -4.83
N LEU A 253 -1.16 16.19 -4.59
CA LEU A 253 0.10 15.61 -4.09
C LEU A 253 0.94 14.98 -5.21
N VAL A 254 0.29 14.36 -6.21
CA VAL A 254 0.94 13.58 -7.26
C VAL A 254 0.60 14.14 -8.63
N SER A 255 1.58 14.80 -9.27
CA SER A 255 1.44 15.34 -10.63
C SER A 255 1.37 14.22 -11.69
N ASP A 256 0.90 14.53 -12.91
CA ASP A 256 0.81 13.53 -13.99
C ASP A 256 2.20 12.96 -14.35
N GLU A 257 3.24 13.77 -14.24
CA GLU A 257 4.64 13.35 -14.46
C GLU A 257 5.12 12.39 -13.38
N ILE A 258 4.83 12.68 -12.10
CA ILE A 258 5.18 11.79 -10.99
C ILE A 258 4.42 10.47 -11.15
N LEU A 259 3.11 10.53 -11.43
CA LEU A 259 2.28 9.35 -11.60
C LEU A 259 2.74 8.46 -12.75
N LEU A 260 3.09 9.05 -13.91
CA LEU A 260 3.66 8.30 -15.03
C LEU A 260 4.97 7.59 -14.63
N ASN A 261 5.82 8.23 -13.83
CA ASN A 261 7.05 7.62 -13.32
C ASN A 261 6.78 6.50 -12.31
N GLU A 262 5.74 6.59 -11.50
CA GLU A 262 5.29 5.51 -10.62
C GLU A 262 4.76 4.31 -11.42
N PHE A 263 3.99 4.55 -12.49
CA PHE A 263 3.48 3.49 -13.37
C PHE A 263 4.56 2.80 -14.20
N LYS A 264 5.67 3.50 -14.49
CA LYS A 264 6.92 2.91 -15.01
C LYS A 264 7.65 2.03 -14.00
N LYS A 265 7.24 2.03 -12.72
CA LYS A 265 7.92 1.37 -11.60
C LYS A 265 9.43 1.57 -11.63
N VAL A 266 9.86 2.82 -11.84
CA VAL A 266 11.28 3.19 -11.76
C VAL A 266 11.84 2.93 -10.36
N GLU A 267 10.99 2.76 -9.34
CA GLU A 267 11.39 2.23 -8.04
C GLU A 267 10.57 1.01 -7.61
N GLY A 268 11.21 0.01 -6.95
CA GLY A 268 10.51 -1.09 -6.27
C GLY A 268 10.51 -2.46 -6.98
N GLY A 269 11.37 -2.67 -7.98
CA GLY A 269 11.72 -3.99 -8.48
C GLY A 269 10.92 -4.49 -9.69
N ALA A 270 11.63 -4.61 -10.81
CA ALA A 270 11.31 -5.51 -11.90
C ALA A 270 11.97 -6.87 -11.69
N ASN A 271 11.43 -7.93 -12.30
CA ASN A 271 12.06 -9.26 -12.32
C ASN A 271 13.47 -9.27 -12.97
N HIS A 272 13.86 -8.19 -13.67
CA HIS A 272 15.13 -8.09 -14.40
C HIS A 272 16.00 -6.90 -14.00
N TYR A 273 15.41 -5.84 -13.42
CA TYR A 273 16.11 -4.61 -13.03
C TYR A 273 15.58 -4.11 -11.69
N PHE A 274 16.48 -3.80 -10.77
CA PHE A 274 16.14 -3.18 -9.49
C PHE A 274 16.71 -1.77 -9.44
N VAL A 275 15.82 -0.79 -9.42
CA VAL A 275 16.14 0.61 -9.13
C VAL A 275 15.31 0.98 -7.91
N HIS A 276 15.94 1.59 -6.91
CA HIS A 276 15.28 2.02 -5.68
C HIS A 276 16.21 3.00 -4.96
N THR A 277 15.71 4.16 -4.58
CA THR A 277 16.41 5.11 -3.73
C THR A 277 15.98 4.89 -2.30
N SER A 278 16.93 4.64 -1.40
CA SER A 278 16.66 4.52 0.03
C SER A 278 17.88 4.99 0.81
N SER A 279 17.71 5.18 2.13
CA SER A 279 18.81 5.57 3.01
C SER A 279 18.76 4.73 4.28
N PRO A 280 19.91 4.23 4.79
CA PRO A 280 19.99 3.55 6.09
C PRO A 280 19.41 4.37 7.25
N LYS A 281 19.37 5.70 7.10
CA LYS A 281 18.73 6.63 8.05
C LYS A 281 17.22 6.35 8.22
N TYR A 282 16.54 5.89 7.18
CA TYR A 282 15.09 5.66 7.16
C TYR A 282 14.79 4.16 7.15
N LYS A 283 14.80 3.53 8.34
CA LYS A 283 14.74 2.08 8.53
C LYS A 283 13.66 1.36 7.72
N LEU A 284 12.42 1.86 7.68
CA LEU A 284 11.32 1.19 6.96
C LEU A 284 11.58 1.11 5.44
N SER A 285 11.97 2.23 4.82
CA SER A 285 12.35 2.27 3.41
C SER A 285 13.59 1.42 3.14
N TRP A 286 14.56 1.42 4.07
CA TRP A 286 15.77 0.62 3.98
C TRP A 286 15.51 -0.90 4.06
N ASP A 287 14.60 -1.32 4.94
CA ASP A 287 14.21 -2.72 5.08
C ASP A 287 13.46 -3.20 3.84
N LYS A 288 12.51 -2.40 3.33
CA LYS A 288 11.79 -2.71 2.07
C LYS A 288 12.73 -2.82 0.86
N PHE A 289 13.69 -1.90 0.76
CA PHE A 289 14.74 -1.93 -0.26
C PHE A 289 15.51 -3.26 -0.25
N LYS A 290 15.92 -3.75 0.94
CA LYS A 290 16.62 -5.05 1.05
C LYS A 290 15.73 -6.22 0.65
N GLU A 291 14.46 -6.20 1.03
CA GLU A 291 13.49 -7.24 0.66
C GLU A 291 13.29 -7.31 -0.85
N ASP A 292 13.10 -6.16 -1.51
CA ASP A 292 12.92 -6.10 -2.96
C ASP A 292 14.19 -6.48 -3.71
N ALA A 293 15.36 -6.05 -3.23
CA ALA A 293 16.64 -6.48 -3.79
C ALA A 293 16.82 -7.99 -3.69
N ALA A 294 16.46 -8.61 -2.56
CA ALA A 294 16.56 -10.06 -2.39
C ALA A 294 15.70 -10.84 -3.40
N ARG A 295 14.54 -10.30 -3.79
CA ARG A 295 13.68 -10.90 -4.82
C ARG A 295 14.34 -10.89 -6.19
N VAL A 296 14.98 -9.79 -6.57
CA VAL A 296 15.68 -9.67 -7.87
C VAL A 296 16.97 -10.51 -7.90
N LEU A 297 17.60 -10.69 -6.74
CA LEU A 297 18.81 -11.50 -6.59
C LEU A 297 18.52 -13.00 -6.41
N LEU A 298 17.24 -13.39 -6.37
CA LEU A 298 16.83 -14.78 -6.17
C LEU A 298 17.42 -15.66 -7.28
N GLY A 299 18.09 -16.75 -6.89
CA GLY A 299 18.77 -17.64 -7.81
C GLY A 299 20.17 -17.17 -8.25
N ASN A 300 20.66 -16.02 -7.77
CA ASN A 300 21.98 -15.49 -8.11
C ASN A 300 22.88 -15.22 -6.89
N ALA A 301 23.42 -16.30 -6.31
CA ALA A 301 24.18 -16.25 -5.06
C ALA A 301 25.43 -15.35 -5.08
N ALA A 302 26.09 -15.22 -6.24
CA ALA A 302 27.28 -14.37 -6.36
C ALA A 302 26.92 -12.88 -6.19
N TRP A 303 25.85 -12.43 -6.84
CA TRP A 303 25.37 -11.06 -6.69
C TRP A 303 24.74 -10.80 -5.32
N SER A 304 24.06 -11.78 -4.72
CA SER A 304 23.59 -11.68 -3.33
C SER A 304 24.74 -11.37 -2.36
N LEU A 305 25.86 -12.09 -2.48
CA LEU A 305 27.01 -11.92 -1.60
C LEU A 305 27.74 -10.57 -1.80
N ILE A 306 27.81 -10.09 -3.05
CA ILE A 306 28.33 -8.74 -3.35
C ILE A 306 27.42 -7.68 -2.74
N PHE A 307 26.11 -7.82 -2.92
CA PHE A 307 25.13 -6.88 -2.40
C PHE A 307 25.17 -6.80 -0.88
N GLU A 308 25.20 -7.93 -0.16
CA GLU A 308 25.33 -7.94 1.30
C GLU A 308 26.59 -7.23 1.80
N LYS A 309 27.73 -7.38 1.10
CA LYS A 309 28.96 -6.65 1.44
C LYS A 309 28.82 -5.14 1.24
N LEU A 310 28.22 -4.72 0.12
CA LEU A 310 27.97 -3.29 -0.13
C LEU A 310 27.07 -2.69 0.95
N LEU A 311 26.07 -3.43 1.43
CA LEU A 311 25.21 -2.97 2.53
C LEU A 311 25.94 -2.86 3.87
N ALA A 312 26.94 -3.71 4.13
CA ALA A 312 27.71 -3.68 5.37
C ALA A 312 28.65 -2.46 5.47
N ASP A 313 29.00 -1.86 4.33
CA ASP A 313 29.89 -0.70 4.24
C ASP A 313 29.13 0.66 4.30
N MET A 314 27.80 0.65 4.40
CA MET A 314 26.94 1.86 4.49
C MET A 314 26.32 2.05 5.87
#